data_AF-H3RLU3-F1
#
_entry.id   AF-H3RLU3-F1
#
_cell.length_a   1.000
_cell.length_b   1.000
_cell.length_c   1.000
_cell.angle_alpha   90.00
_cell.angle_beta   90.00
_cell.angle_gamma   90.00
#
_symmetry.space_group_name_H-M   'P 1'
#
loop_
_entity.id
_entity.type
_entity.pdbx_description
1 polymer ?
#
loop_
_entity_poly.entity_id
_entity_poly.type
_entity_poly.pdbx_seq_one_letter_code
_entity_poly.pdbx_strand_id
1 'polypeptide(L)'
;MEILISLIIAAIPVAYLIWDRYFRIFPLSYFGIENVQRIAKWESPEWREQVFSRGGMTSREWIRVNTRQLEAISAELRRRNL
;
A
#
# COMPACT_ATOMS: atom_id res chain seq x y z
N MET A 1 0.49 -34.67 -17.96
CA MET A 1 -0.54 -33.62 -18.15
C MET A 1 -1.13 -33.15 -16.83
N GLU A 2 -1.45 -34.04 -15.89
CA GLU A 2 -2.11 -33.68 -14.62
C GLU A 2 -1.33 -32.65 -13.79
N ILE A 3 0.00 -32.82 -13.65
CA ILE A 3 0.85 -31.86 -12.90
C ILE A 3 0.80 -30.46 -13.54
N LEU A 4 0.86 -30.39 -14.88
CA LEU A 4 0.82 -29.11 -15.60
C LEU A 4 -0.53 -28.40 -15.40
N ILE A 5 -1.63 -29.16 -15.46
CA ILE A 5 -2.99 -28.64 -15.23
C ILE A 5 -3.13 -28.11 -13.79
N SER A 6 -2.67 -28.88 -12.80
CA SER A 6 -2.69 -28.45 -11.39
C SER A 6 -1.87 -27.18 -11.15
N LEU A 7 -0.71 -27.05 -11.79
CA LEU A 7 0.11 -25.83 -11.70
C LEU A 7 -0.58 -24.61 -12.33
N ILE A 8 -1.24 -24.77 -13.48
CA ILE A 8 -1.98 -23.68 -14.12
C ILE A 8 -3.13 -23.21 -13.22
N ILE A 9 -3.89 -24.15 -12.64
CA ILE A 9 -4.98 -23.83 -11.72
C ILE A 9 -4.46 -23.08 -10.49
N ALA A 10 -3.32 -23.50 -9.93
CA ALA A 10 -2.70 -22.82 -8.79
C ALA A 10 -2.07 -21.47 -9.14
N ALA A 11 -1.60 -21.28 -10.38
CA ALA A 11 -1.01 -20.02 -10.83
C ALA A 11 -2.03 -18.88 -10.93
N ILE A 12 -3.28 -19.19 -11.29
CA ILE A 12 -4.37 -18.20 -11.43
C ILE A 12 -4.61 -17.40 -10.12
N PRO A 13 -4.86 -18.02 -8.95
CA PRO A 13 -5.08 -17.27 -7.71
C PRO A 13 -3.82 -16.51 -7.29
N VAL A 14 -2.63 -17.07 -7.51
CA VAL A 14 -1.36 -16.37 -7.21
C VAL A 14 -1.22 -15.12 -8.07
N ALA A 15 -1.48 -15.22 -9.38
CA ALA A 15 -1.46 -14.09 -10.29
C ALA A 15 -2.48 -13.01 -9.89
N TYR A 16 -3.69 -13.41 -9.49
CA TYR A 16 -4.70 -12.49 -8.99
C TYR A 16 -4.23 -11.74 -7.72
N LEU A 17 -3.63 -12.44 -6.75
CA LEU A 17 -3.08 -11.82 -5.54
C LEU A 17 -1.97 -10.81 -5.86
N ILE A 18 -1.10 -11.13 -6.83
CA ILE A 18 -0.04 -10.22 -7.26
C ILE A 18 -0.65 -9.00 -7.95
N TRP A 19 -1.62 -9.20 -8.85
CA TRP A 19 -2.32 -8.09 -9.51
C TRP A 19 -3.00 -7.16 -8.50
N ASP A 20 -3.79 -7.72 -7.59
CA ASP A 20 -4.54 -6.97 -6.58
C ASP A 20 -3.62 -6.16 -5.67
N ARG A 21 -2.47 -6.74 -5.28
CA ARG A 21 -1.55 -6.07 -4.34
C ARG A 21 -0.67 -5.02 -5.00
N TYR A 22 -0.23 -5.21 -6.24
CA TYR A 22 0.82 -4.40 -6.87
C TYR A 22 0.33 -3.50 -7.99
N PHE A 23 -0.78 -3.82 -8.64
CA PHE A 23 -1.22 -3.14 -9.86
C PHE A 23 -2.60 -2.53 -9.74
N ARG A 24 -3.50 -3.17 -8.99
CA ARG A 24 -4.84 -2.65 -8.76
C ARG A 24 -4.77 -1.36 -7.93
N ILE A 25 -5.24 -0.28 -8.53
CA ILE A 25 -5.39 1.01 -7.87
C ILE A 25 -6.76 1.03 -7.19
N PHE A 26 -6.77 1.26 -5.89
CA PHE A 26 -7.98 1.46 -5.10
C PHE A 26 -8.24 2.96 -4.91
N PRO A 27 -9.50 3.40 -4.92
CA PRO A 27 -9.84 4.79 -4.63
C PRO A 27 -9.42 5.15 -3.21
N LEU A 28 -9.07 6.41 -2.95
CA LEU A 28 -8.59 6.84 -1.62
C LEU A 28 -9.58 6.55 -0.48
N SER A 29 -10.89 6.54 -0.77
CA SER A 29 -11.93 6.18 0.18
C SER A 29 -11.80 4.76 0.72
N TYR A 30 -11.25 3.83 -0.07
CA TYR A 30 -10.99 2.45 0.34
C TYR A 30 -10.04 2.36 1.55
N PHE A 31 -9.08 3.30 1.66
CA PHE A 31 -8.10 3.34 2.75
C PHE A 31 -8.56 4.23 3.93
N GLY A 32 -9.77 4.79 3.85
CA GLY A 32 -10.26 5.83 4.75
C GLY A 32 -9.64 7.18 4.41
N ILE A 33 -10.42 8.05 3.77
CA ILE A 33 -9.93 9.33 3.23
C ILE A 33 -9.26 10.22 4.29
N GLU A 34 -9.77 10.20 5.52
CA GLU A 34 -9.20 10.93 6.65
C GLU A 34 -7.81 10.42 7.04
N ASN A 35 -7.59 9.10 7.02
CA ASN A 35 -6.29 8.51 7.29
C ASN A 35 -5.29 8.87 6.19
N VAL A 36 -5.72 8.85 4.92
CA VAL A 36 -4.90 9.27 3.78
C VAL A 36 -4.50 10.73 3.92
N GLN A 37 -5.44 11.62 4.25
CA GLN A 37 -5.15 13.03 4.49
C GLN A 37 -4.23 13.26 5.70
N ARG A 38 -4.38 12.48 6.77
CA ARG A 38 -3.49 12.55 7.94
C ARG A 38 -2.05 12.20 7.57
N ILE A 39 -1.86 11.10 6.84
CA ILE A 39 -0.53 10.66 6.38
C ILE A 39 0.07 11.65 5.39
N ALA A 40 -0.75 12.15 4.46
CA ALA A 40 -0.32 13.13 3.45
C ALA A 40 0.36 14.35 4.06
N LYS A 41 -0.05 14.82 5.24
CA LYS A 41 0.59 15.95 5.94
C LYS A 41 2.08 15.74 6.23
N TRP A 42 2.51 14.48 6.32
CA TRP A 42 3.89 14.10 6.66
C TRP A 42 4.67 13.53 5.49
N GLU A 43 4.03 13.36 4.33
CA GLU A 43 4.67 12.82 3.12
C GLU A 43 5.09 13.93 2.16
N SER A 44 6.01 13.56 1.26
CA SER A 44 6.59 14.50 0.30
C SER A 44 5.51 15.07 -0.64
N PRO A 45 5.69 16.31 -1.14
CA PRO A 45 4.79 16.89 -2.12
C PRO A 45 4.59 16.00 -3.35
N GLU A 46 5.65 15.34 -3.82
CA GLU A 46 5.63 14.47 -5.00
C GLU A 46 4.73 13.24 -4.77
N TRP A 47 4.85 12.59 -3.60
CA TRP A 47 3.98 11.47 -3.25
C TRP A 47 2.52 11.92 -3.17
N ARG A 48 2.26 13.08 -2.55
CA ARG A 48 0.91 13.64 -2.45
C ARG A 48 0.34 13.92 -3.84
N GLU A 49 1.08 14.63 -4.68
CA GLU A 49 0.65 14.95 -6.03
C GLU A 49 0.33 13.68 -6.81
N GLN A 50 1.22 12.67 -6.77
CA GLN A 50 0.99 11.39 -7.43
C GLN A 50 -0.29 10.69 -6.94
N VAL A 51 -0.53 10.66 -5.62
CA VAL A 51 -1.67 9.97 -5.03
C VAL A 51 -3.00 10.69 -5.29
N PHE A 52 -3.02 12.00 -5.08
CA PHE A 52 -4.25 12.79 -5.20
C PHE A 52 -4.63 13.04 -6.67
N SER A 53 -3.65 13.26 -7.57
CA SER A 53 -3.94 13.37 -9.01
C SER A 53 -4.45 12.06 -9.61
N ARG A 54 -3.89 10.93 -9.18
CA ARG A 54 -4.34 9.59 -9.58
C ARG A 54 -5.69 9.21 -8.96
N GLY A 55 -6.10 9.88 -7.88
CA GLY A 55 -7.35 9.59 -7.15
C GLY A 55 -7.34 8.25 -6.38
N GLY A 56 -6.17 7.64 -6.21
CA GLY A 56 -6.05 6.29 -5.67
C GLY A 56 -4.61 5.81 -5.51
N MET A 57 -4.45 4.65 -4.88
CA MET A 57 -3.17 3.97 -4.77
C MET A 57 -3.33 2.46 -4.65
N THR A 58 -2.24 1.73 -4.90
CA THR A 58 -2.19 0.28 -4.67
C THR A 58 -2.11 -0.02 -3.18
N SER A 59 -2.60 -1.20 -2.78
CA SER A 59 -2.46 -1.69 -1.40
C SER A 59 -1.00 -1.72 -0.95
N ARG A 60 -0.05 -2.02 -1.85
CA ARG A 60 1.37 -2.01 -1.53
C ARG A 60 1.90 -0.61 -1.24
N GLU A 61 1.53 0.40 -2.02
CA GLU A 61 1.90 1.80 -1.76
C GLU A 61 1.37 2.25 -0.39
N TRP A 62 0.11 1.92 -0.09
CA TRP A 62 -0.51 2.24 1.21
C TRP A 62 0.23 1.59 2.39
N ILE A 63 0.52 0.30 2.30
CA ILE A 63 1.28 -0.41 3.34
C ILE A 63 2.66 0.22 3.52
N ARG A 64 3.37 0.50 2.42
CA ARG A 64 4.72 1.08 2.46
C ARG A 64 4.74 2.44 3.15
N VAL A 65 3.77 3.30 2.88
CA VAL A 65 3.72 4.62 3.52
C VAL A 65 3.41 4.51 5.01
N ASN A 66 2.46 3.64 5.39
CA ASN A 66 2.14 3.41 6.79
C ASN A 66 3.32 2.84 7.57
N THR A 67 4.03 1.86 7.00
CA THR A 67 5.22 1.27 7.64
C THR A 67 6.29 2.35 7.91
N ARG A 68 6.61 3.19 6.93
CA ARG A 68 7.58 4.29 7.11
C ARG A 68 7.16 5.27 8.22
N GLN A 69 5.88 5.62 8.28
CA GLN A 69 5.35 6.49 9.33
C GLN A 69 5.44 5.85 10.72
N LEU A 70 5.10 4.56 10.84
CA LEU A 70 5.23 3.81 12.09
C LEU A 70 6.69 3.70 12.54
N GLU A 71 7.61 3.45 11.62
CA GLU A 71 9.05 3.42 11.90
C GLU A 71 9.54 4.79 12.40
N ALA A 72 9.10 5.89 11.77
CA ALA A 72 9.45 7.24 12.21
C ALA A 72 8.92 7.56 13.60
N ILE A 73 7.67 7.17 13.90
CA ILE A 73 7.07 7.33 15.23
C ILE A 73 7.82 6.49 16.26
N SER A 74 8.10 5.23 15.95
CA SER A 74 8.84 4.32 16.83
C SER A 74 10.25 4.86 17.13
N ALA A 75 10.94 5.38 16.11
CA ALA A 75 12.25 6.01 16.27
C ALA A 75 12.16 7.25 17.18
N GLU A 76 11.12 8.07 17.04
CA GLU A 76 10.91 9.24 17.89
C GLU A 76 10.59 8.88 19.34
N LEU A 77 9.75 7.87 19.57
CA LEU A 77 9.46 7.36 20.91
C LEU A 77 10.73 6.85 21.60
N ARG A 78 11.55 6.09 20.87
CA ARG A 78 12.85 5.62 21.36
C ARG A 78 13.79 6.77 21.71
N ARG A 79 13.83 7.85 20.92
CA ARG A 79 14.61 9.06 21.25
C ARG A 79 14.15 9.72 22.54
N ARG A 80 12.86 9.63 22.86
CA ARG A 80 12.24 10.20 24.06
C ARG A 80 12.31 9.27 25.28
N ASN A 81 12.88 8.07 25.14
CA ASN A 81 12.82 7.00 26.16
C ASN A 81 11.38 6.68 26.61
N LEU A 82 10.45 6.68 25.65
CA LEU A 82 9.05 6.29 25.85
C LEU A 82 8.73 4.96 25.16
#